data_AF-A0A3C0NIV6-F1
#
_entry.id   AF-A0A3C0NIV6-F1
#
_cell.length_a   1.000
_cell.length_b   1.000
_cell.length_c   1.000
_cell.angle_alpha   90.00
_cell.angle_beta   90.00
_cell.angle_gamma   90.00
#
_symmetry.space_group_name_H-M   'P 1'
#
loop_
_entity.id
_entity.type
_entity.pdbx_description
1 polymer ?
#
loop_
_entity_poly.entity_id
_entity_poly.type
_entity_poly.pdbx_seq_one_letter_code
_entity_poly.pdbx_strand_id
1 'polypeptide(L)'
;MNAAKLASASHPNHQTVVKVSKQVAIGGKELTIIGGPCTVESLEQMEIVATHLASAPVQMLRGGVYKPRTSPYAFQGLGLEGLKILADIRRRHGVPVVTEVMS
;
A
#
# COMPACT_ATOMS: atom_id res chain seq x y z
N MET A 1 -7.46 -32.54 -6.82
CA MET A 1 -6.47 -32.08 -5.82
C MET A 1 -6.47 -30.56 -5.85
N ASN A 2 -6.72 -29.89 -4.72
CA ASN A 2 -6.60 -28.42 -4.67
C ASN A 2 -5.12 -28.06 -4.69
N ALA A 3 -4.67 -27.44 -5.80
CA ALA A 3 -3.27 -27.07 -6.02
C ALA A 3 -2.77 -25.97 -5.07
N ALA A 4 -3.66 -25.28 -4.35
CA ALA A 4 -3.34 -24.19 -3.42
C ALA A 4 -3.40 -24.60 -1.93
N LYS A 5 -2.80 -25.75 -1.56
CA LYS A 5 -2.90 -26.35 -0.21
C LYS A 5 -2.46 -25.43 0.94
N LEU A 6 -1.50 -24.53 0.71
CA LEU A 6 -0.98 -23.63 1.74
C LEU A 6 -1.86 -22.39 2.00
N ALA A 7 -2.60 -21.96 0.98
CA ALA A 7 -3.51 -20.82 1.08
C ALA A 7 -4.97 -21.26 1.32
N SER A 8 -5.29 -22.54 1.11
CA SER A 8 -6.60 -23.08 1.42
C SER A 8 -6.85 -23.02 2.92
N ALA A 9 -8.08 -22.67 3.31
CA ALA A 9 -8.51 -22.72 4.70
C ALA A 9 -8.20 -24.10 5.29
N SER A 10 -7.33 -24.14 6.30
CA SER A 10 -6.96 -25.38 6.97
C SER A 10 -8.11 -25.93 7.82
N HIS A 11 -8.95 -25.03 8.36
CA HIS A 11 -10.15 -25.31 9.14
C HIS A 11 -11.21 -24.22 8.89
N PRO A 12 -12.52 -24.52 9.05
CA PRO A 12 -13.61 -23.57 8.78
C PRO A 12 -13.52 -22.24 9.56
N ASN A 13 -12.91 -22.27 10.74
CA ASN A 13 -12.81 -21.11 11.64
C ASN A 13 -11.42 -20.43 11.61
N HIS A 14 -10.52 -20.87 10.73
CA HIS A 14 -9.18 -20.31 10.66
C HIS A 14 -9.17 -19.05 9.79
N GLN A 15 -8.70 -17.93 10.35
CA GLN A 15 -8.53 -16.67 9.65
C GLN A 15 -7.10 -16.17 9.81
N THR A 16 -6.39 -15.97 8.70
CA THR A 16 -5.05 -15.39 8.70
C THR A 16 -5.14 -13.89 8.94
N VAL A 17 -4.49 -13.43 10.01
CA VAL A 17 -4.37 -12.00 10.32
C VAL A 17 -2.95 -11.53 10.02
N VAL A 18 -2.81 -10.62 9.06
CA VAL A 18 -1.51 -10.05 8.66
C VAL A 18 -1.28 -8.76 9.45
N LYS A 19 -0.35 -8.80 10.40
CA LYS A 19 0.07 -7.62 11.17
C LYS A 19 1.04 -6.77 10.33
N VAL A 20 0.59 -5.61 9.87
CA VAL A 20 1.37 -4.69 9.03
C VAL A 20 2.17 -3.70 9.87
N SER A 21 1.60 -3.25 10.99
CA SER A 21 2.27 -2.39 11.96
C SER A 21 1.77 -2.68 13.38
N LYS A 22 2.22 -1.89 14.37
CA LYS A 22 1.68 -1.98 15.74
C LYS A 22 0.18 -1.70 15.82
N GLN A 23 -0.36 -0.92 14.87
CA GLN A 23 -1.73 -0.38 14.90
C GLN A 23 -2.61 -0.95 13.77
N VAL A 24 -2.01 -1.58 12.76
CA VAL A 24 -2.74 -2.05 11.56
C VAL A 24 -2.58 -3.55 11.37
N ALA A 25 -3.70 -4.25 11.27
CA ALA A 25 -3.77 -5.66 10.93
C ALA A 25 -4.90 -5.93 9.93
N ILE A 26 -4.62 -6.74 8.91
CA ILE A 26 -5.56 -7.08 7.83
C ILE A 26 -6.08 -8.50 8.03
N GLY A 27 -7.37 -8.71 7.83
CA GLY A 27 -8.03 -10.02 8.00
C GLY A 27 -8.55 -10.28 9.40
N GLY A 28 -8.64 -9.24 10.26
CA GLY A 28 -9.34 -9.32 11.55
C GLY A 28 -10.84 -9.01 11.42
N LYS A 29 -11.45 -8.58 12.53
CA LYS A 29 -12.85 -8.12 12.55
C LYS A 29 -13.03 -6.71 11.98
N GLU A 30 -11.99 -5.89 12.08
CA GLU A 30 -12.01 -4.49 11.64
C GLU A 30 -11.81 -4.35 10.13
N LEU A 31 -12.54 -3.42 9.51
CA LEU A 31 -12.32 -3.04 8.13
C LEU A 31 -11.02 -2.23 8.01
N THR A 32 -10.11 -2.67 7.15
CA THR A 32 -8.91 -1.89 6.80
C THR A 32 -9.11 -1.19 5.46
N ILE A 33 -8.94 0.13 5.44
CA ILE A 33 -8.99 0.96 4.25
C ILE A 33 -7.58 1.42 3.90
N ILE A 34 -7.20 1.20 2.63
CA ILE A 34 -5.94 1.66 2.06
C ILE A 34 -6.26 2.74 1.01
N GLY A 35 -5.94 3.99 1.33
CA GLY A 35 -6.20 5.15 0.48
C GLY A 35 -4.93 5.71 -0.14
N GLY A 36 -5.05 6.52 -1.19
CA GLY A 36 -3.91 7.20 -1.81
C GLY A 36 -3.93 7.16 -3.33
N PRO A 37 -3.00 7.88 -3.99
CA PRO A 37 -3.03 8.07 -5.42
C PRO A 37 -2.68 6.80 -6.20
N CYS A 38 -2.99 6.86 -7.50
CA CYS A 38 -2.61 5.81 -8.44
C CYS A 38 -1.09 5.73 -8.59
N THR A 39 -0.41 6.87 -8.60
CA THR A 39 1.03 7.02 -8.85
C THR A 39 1.62 8.03 -7.87
N VAL A 40 2.86 7.80 -7.45
CA VAL A 40 3.67 8.80 -6.74
C VAL A 40 4.28 9.73 -7.78
N GLU A 41 3.88 11.01 -7.75
CA GLU A 41 4.28 11.99 -8.76
C GLU A 41 5.25 13.03 -8.21
N SER A 42 5.15 13.35 -6.91
CA SER A 42 6.09 14.21 -6.21
C SER A 42 6.00 14.02 -4.69
N LEU A 43 6.97 14.55 -3.96
CA LEU A 43 6.92 14.58 -2.49
C LEU A 43 5.75 15.44 -1.99
N GLU A 44 5.55 16.61 -2.60
CA GLU A 44 4.49 17.55 -2.28
C GLU A 44 3.10 16.93 -2.45
N GLN A 45 2.88 16.23 -3.58
CA GLN A 45 1.63 15.53 -3.84
C GLN A 45 1.34 14.49 -2.75
N MET A 46 2.34 13.67 -2.40
CA MET A 46 2.16 12.68 -1.35
C MET A 46 1.96 13.30 0.03
N GLU A 47 2.57 14.46 0.30
CA GLU A 47 2.40 15.18 1.55
C GLU A 47 0.98 15.70 1.74
N ILE A 48 0.43 16.30 0.70
CA ILE A 48 -0.96 16.77 0.66
C ILE A 48 -1.89 15.59 0.93
N VAL A 49 -1.71 14.48 0.22
CA VAL A 49 -2.52 13.27 0.41
C VAL A 49 -2.41 12.74 1.83
N ALA A 50 -1.20 12.54 2.35
CA ALA A 50 -0.99 11.98 3.68
C ALA A 50 -1.63 12.87 4.78
N THR A 51 -1.49 14.19 4.65
CA THR A 51 -2.09 15.17 5.56
C THR A 51 -3.61 15.10 5.54
N HIS A 52 -4.23 15.06 4.36
CA HIS A 52 -5.69 14.96 4.24
C HIS A 52 -6.23 13.62 4.74
N LEU A 53 -5.50 12.53 4.51
CA LEU A 53 -5.93 11.20 4.93
C LEU A 53 -5.72 10.95 6.43
N ALA A 54 -4.92 11.77 7.13
CA ALA A 54 -4.71 11.64 8.57
C ALA A 54 -6.01 11.82 9.39
N SER A 55 -6.98 12.59 8.89
CA SER A 55 -8.31 12.75 9.50
C SER A 55 -9.39 11.86 8.88
N ALA A 56 -9.05 11.09 7.84
CA ALA A 56 -9.95 10.16 7.18
C ALA A 56 -9.91 8.77 7.85
N PRO A 57 -10.90 7.89 7.64
CA PRO A 57 -10.88 6.52 8.15
C PRO A 57 -9.94 5.61 7.35
N VAL A 58 -8.71 6.06 7.07
CA VAL A 58 -7.69 5.35 6.29
C VAL A 58 -6.54 4.94 7.20
N GLN A 59 -6.21 3.64 7.20
CA GLN A 59 -5.16 3.09 8.07
C GLN A 59 -3.82 2.91 7.36
N MET A 60 -3.80 2.92 6.03
CA MET A 60 -2.60 2.75 5.23
C MET A 60 -2.64 3.60 3.96
N LEU A 61 -1.46 3.98 3.48
CA LEU A 61 -1.29 4.78 2.28
C LEU A 61 -0.82 3.91 1.10
N ARG A 62 -1.44 4.05 -0.07
CA ARG A 62 -0.95 3.48 -1.33
C ARG A 62 -0.35 4.54 -2.24
N GLY A 63 0.60 4.12 -3.09
CA GLY A 63 1.11 4.94 -4.19
C GLY A 63 1.99 4.12 -5.10
N GLY A 64 1.67 4.02 -6.41
CA GLY A 64 2.47 3.24 -7.35
C GLY A 64 3.76 3.97 -7.71
N VAL A 65 4.92 3.32 -7.53
CA VAL A 65 6.23 3.90 -7.88
C VAL A 65 6.75 3.40 -9.22
N TYR A 66 6.33 2.21 -9.64
CA TYR A 66 6.46 1.70 -11.01
C TYR A 66 5.08 1.56 -11.62
N LYS A 67 4.93 1.93 -12.91
CA LYS A 67 3.65 1.84 -13.63
C LYS A 67 3.82 0.94 -14.86
N PRO A 68 3.16 -0.22 -14.93
CA PRO A 68 3.13 -1.00 -16.17
C PRO A 68 2.37 -0.21 -17.23
N ARG A 69 3.09 0.35 -18.20
CA ARG A 69 2.49 1.12 -19.30
C ARG A 69 2.55 0.32 -20.58
N THR A 70 1.43 0.30 -21.32
CA THR A 70 1.39 -0.24 -22.68
C THR A 70 2.20 0.62 -23.66
N SER A 71 2.30 1.94 -23.41
CA SER A 71 3.09 2.87 -24.21
C SER A 71 4.42 3.21 -23.52
N PRO A 72 5.56 3.14 -24.23
CA PRO A 72 6.86 3.48 -23.65
C PRO A 72 7.02 4.98 -23.40
N TYR A 73 6.25 5.84 -24.07
CA TYR A 73 6.33 7.29 -23.93
C TYR A 73 5.54 7.83 -22.74
N ALA A 74 4.75 6.97 -22.10
CA ALA A 74 3.98 7.37 -20.95
C ALA A 74 4.84 7.40 -19.69
N PHE A 75 4.43 8.19 -18.69
CA PHE A 75 5.12 8.24 -17.40
C PHE A 75 5.20 6.84 -16.75
N GLN A 76 6.42 6.35 -16.51
CA GLN A 76 6.67 5.00 -15.99
C GLN A 76 6.65 4.94 -14.45
N GLY A 77 6.41 6.07 -13.79
CA GLY A 77 6.59 6.22 -12.34
C GLY A 77 8.00 6.70 -11.98
N LEU A 78 8.17 7.15 -10.74
CA LEU A 78 9.45 7.65 -10.23
C LEU A 78 10.44 6.53 -9.82
N GLY A 79 10.02 5.27 -9.85
CA GLY A 79 10.82 4.12 -9.44
C GLY A 79 11.39 4.27 -8.04
N LEU A 80 12.72 4.16 -7.91
CA LEU A 80 13.42 4.24 -6.63
C LEU A 80 13.21 5.59 -5.92
N GLU A 81 13.13 6.70 -6.66
CA GLU A 81 12.86 8.01 -6.05
C GLU A 81 11.45 8.07 -5.46
N GLY A 82 10.46 7.46 -6.15
CA GLY A 82 9.11 7.29 -5.61
C GLY A 82 9.10 6.44 -4.34
N LEU A 83 9.93 5.40 -4.27
CA LEU A 83 10.05 4.55 -3.09
C LEU A 83 10.66 5.32 -1.90
N LYS A 84 11.66 6.18 -2.14
CA LYS A 84 12.23 7.07 -1.12
C LYS A 84 11.19 8.07 -0.61
N ILE A 85 10.35 8.62 -1.49
CA ILE A 85 9.23 9.49 -1.11
C ILE A 85 8.26 8.74 -0.19
N LEU A 86 7.84 7.53 -0.55
CA LEU A 86 6.95 6.73 0.31
C LEU A 86 7.59 6.40 1.67
N ALA A 87 8.89 6.09 1.70
CA ALA A 87 9.60 5.82 2.94
C ALA A 87 9.66 7.06 3.86
N ASP A 88 9.86 8.24 3.27
CA ASP A 88 9.84 9.51 3.97
C ASP A 88 8.45 9.85 4.50
N ILE A 89 7.40 9.71 3.69
CA ILE A 89 6.00 9.89 4.10
C ILE A 89 5.62 8.95 5.25
N ARG A 90 5.97 7.66 5.15
CA ARG A 90 5.77 6.68 6.23
C ARG A 90 6.42 7.15 7.53
N ARG A 91 7.64 7.67 7.45
CA ARG A 91 8.38 8.15 8.63
C ARG A 91 7.74 9.39 9.25
N ARG A 92 7.31 10.35 8.42
CA ARG A 92 6.77 11.64 8.90
C ARG A 92 5.34 11.54 9.43
N HIS A 93 4.51 10.69 8.82
CA HIS A 93 3.09 10.54 9.17
C HIS A 93 2.79 9.29 10.01
N GLY A 94 3.76 8.39 10.19
CA GLY A 94 3.59 7.17 10.99
C GLY A 94 2.63 6.13 10.40
N VAL A 95 2.14 6.33 9.17
CA VAL A 95 1.20 5.43 8.48
C VAL A 95 1.94 4.42 7.59
N PRO A 96 1.59 3.12 7.64
CA PRO A 96 2.18 2.13 6.74
C PRO A 96 1.87 2.43 5.27
N VAL A 97 2.81 2.07 4.38
CA VAL A 97 2.69 2.29 2.94
C VAL A 97 2.65 0.97 2.18
N VAL A 98 1.96 0.94 1.05
CA VAL A 98 1.97 -0.17 0.08
C VAL A 98 2.22 0.35 -1.33
N THR A 99 3.04 -0.37 -2.08
CA THR A 99 3.34 -0.06 -3.48
C THR A 99 3.58 -1.34 -4.27
N GLU A 100 3.46 -1.23 -5.58
CA GLU A 100 3.73 -2.33 -6.51
C GLU A 100 5.24 -2.47 -6.74
N VAL A 101 5.72 -3.71 -6.72
CA VAL A 101 7.10 -4.06 -7.11
C VAL A 101 7.03 -4.65 -8.52
N MET A 102 7.85 -4.12 -9.41
CA MET A 102 8.01 -4.61 -10.77
C MET A 102 9.45 -5.07 -10.99
N SER A 103 9.65 -6.00 -11.92
CA SER A 103 10.96 -6.57 -12.29
C SER A 103 11.60 -5.86 -13.46
#